data_AF-A0A1H8XKK0-F1
#
_entry.id   AF-A0A1H8XKK0-F1
#
_cell.length_a   1.000
_cell.length_b   1.000
_cell.length_c   1.000
_cell.angle_alpha   90.00
_cell.angle_beta   90.00
_cell.angle_gamma   90.00
#
_symmetry.space_group_name_H-M   'P 1'
#
loop_
_entity.id
_entity.type
_entity.pdbx_description
1 polymer ?
#
loop_
_entity_poly.entity_id
_entity_poly.type
_entity_poly.pdbx_seq_one_letter_code
_entity_poly.pdbx_strand_id
1 'polypeptide(L)' 'MARGASIIAVEYATLAWVDWSNHRRLLAPTGSVPPAEAEARYHTHVGDQALTA' A
#
# COMPACT_ATOMS: atom_id res chain seq x y z
N MET A 1 -18.51 -23.49 -11.56
CA MET A 1 -18.38 -22.33 -12.47
C MET A 1 -19.05 -21.14 -11.80
N ALA A 2 -18.27 -20.18 -11.31
CA ALA A 2 -18.80 -19.02 -10.61
C ALA A 2 -19.54 -18.13 -11.61
N ARG A 3 -20.84 -17.88 -11.38
CA ARG A 3 -21.56 -16.79 -12.06
C ARG A 3 -20.87 -15.47 -11.71
N GLY A 4 -20.69 -14.62 -12.72
CA GLY A 4 -19.86 -13.42 -12.68
C GLY A 4 -20.08 -12.54 -11.45
N ALA A 5 -18.98 -12.10 -10.85
CA ALA A 5 -19.01 -11.05 -9.83
C ALA A 5 -19.53 -9.75 -10.48
N SER A 6 -20.38 -9.01 -9.76
CA SER A 6 -20.75 -7.66 -10.17
C SER A 6 -19.53 -6.74 -10.10
N ILE A 7 -19.51 -5.69 -10.91
CA ILE A 7 -18.43 -4.68 -10.89
C ILE A 7 -18.20 -4.16 -9.47
N ILE A 8 -19.27 -3.82 -8.76
CA ILE A 8 -19.22 -3.33 -7.37
C ILE A 8 -18.54 -4.35 -6.43
N ALA A 9 -18.82 -5.65 -6.57
CA ALA A 9 -18.18 -6.67 -5.74
C ALA A 9 -16.68 -6.76 -6.00
N VAL A 10 -16.25 -6.59 -7.25
CA VAL A 10 -14.82 -6.57 -7.63
C VAL A 10 -14.15 -5.30 -7.12
N GLU A 11 -14.81 -4.14 -7.19
CA GLU A 11 -14.28 -2.89 -6.65
C GLU A 11 -14.04 -2.99 -5.15
N TYR A 12 -15.01 -3.50 -4.37
CA TYR A 12 -14.82 -3.69 -2.93
C TYR A 12 -13.73 -4.71 -2.61
N ALA A 13 -13.66 -5.82 -3.33
CA ALA A 13 -12.59 -6.80 -3.16
C ALA A 13 -11.22 -6.19 -3.47
N THR A 14 -11.14 -5.32 -4.46
CA THR A 14 -9.91 -4.61 -4.83
C THR A 14 -9.51 -3.62 -3.75
N LEU A 15 -10.44 -2.82 -3.23
CA LEU A 15 -10.17 -1.88 -2.13
C LEU A 15 -9.66 -2.63 -0.88
N ALA A 16 -10.30 -3.74 -0.52
CA ALA A 16 -9.88 -4.55 0.61
C ALA A 16 -8.47 -5.15 0.41
N TRP A 17 -8.15 -5.58 -0.82
CA TRP A 17 -6.83 -6.10 -1.14
C TRP A 17 -5.75 -5.00 -1.08
N VAL A 18 -6.03 -3.83 -1.66
CA VAL A 18 -5.12 -2.67 -1.66
C VAL A 18 -4.82 -2.22 -0.23
N ASP A 19 -5.85 -2.09 0.61
CA ASP A 19 -5.67 -1.73 2.02
C ASP A 19 -4.78 -2.75 2.76
N TRP A 20 -5.12 -4.04 2.62
CA TRP A 20 -4.36 -5.12 3.24
C TRP A 20 -2.90 -5.15 2.79
N SER A 21 -2.63 -5.00 1.49
CA SER A 21 -1.27 -5.05 0.94
C SER A 21 -0.44 -3.82 1.30
N ASN A 22 -1.06 -2.64 1.35
CA ASN A 22 -0.35 -1.39 1.64
C ASN A 22 0.01 -1.22 3.11
N HIS A 23 -0.75 -1.83 4.01
CA HIS A 23 -0.59 -1.64 5.46
C HIS A 23 0.00 -2.84 6.21
N ARG A 24 0.25 -3.98 5.56
CA ARG A 24 0.82 -5.17 6.22
C ARG A 24 2.24 -5.50 5.77
N ARG A 25 3.06 -5.97 6.73
CA ARG A 25 4.41 -6.47 6.50
C ARG A 25 4.39 -7.93 6.04
N LEU A 26 4.15 -8.14 4.75
CA LEU A 26 4.02 -9.49 4.16
C LEU A 26 5.33 -10.30 4.22
N LEU A 27 6.49 -9.64 4.10
CA LEU A 27 7.81 -10.27 4.12
C LEU A 27 8.65 -9.77 5.30
N ALA A 28 8.04 -9.65 6.49
CA ALA A 28 8.71 -9.15 7.69
C ALA A 28 10.09 -9.78 7.97
N PRO A 29 10.33 -11.09 7.78
CA PRO A 29 11.64 -11.71 8.04
C PRO A 29 12.78 -11.17 7.16
N THR A 30 12.49 -10.66 5.96
CA THR A 30 13.51 -10.07 5.08
C THR A 30 13.69 -8.57 5.30
N GLY A 31 12.99 -8.00 6.29
CA GLY A 31 13.06 -6.58 6.63
C GLY A 31 12.13 -5.68 5.79
N SER A 32 11.22 -6.24 4.99
CA SER A 32 10.28 -5.43 4.19
C SER A 32 9.41 -4.55 5.09
N VAL A 33 9.22 -3.28 4.70
CA VAL A 33 8.24 -2.36 5.30
C VAL A 33 7.01 -2.26 4.39
N PRO A 34 5.81 -1.92 4.92
CA PRO A 34 4.63 -1.74 4.10
C PRO A 34 4.81 -0.57 3.12
N PRO A 35 4.21 -0.61 1.92
CA PRO A 35 4.26 0.47 0.95
C PRO A 35 3.91 1.85 1.53
N ALA A 36 2.85 1.94 2.33
CA ALA A 36 2.44 3.20 2.96
C ALA A 36 3.52 3.79 3.89
N GLU A 37 4.28 2.92 4.58
CA GLU A 37 5.40 3.36 5.43
C GLU A 37 6.59 3.81 4.58
N ALA A 38 6.89 3.12 3.48
CA ALA A 38 7.97 3.50 2.57
C ALA A 38 7.70 4.86 1.90
N GLU A 39 6.46 5.09 1.44
CA GLU A 39 6.03 6.34 0.83
C GLU A 39 6.08 7.51 1.83
N ALA A 40 5.59 7.31 3.06
CA ALA A 40 5.69 8.32 4.11
C ALA A 40 7.15 8.74 4.36
N ARG A 41 8.07 7.78 4.47
CA ARG A 41 9.51 8.05 4.65
C ARG A 41 10.09 8.81 3.45
N TYR A 42 9.69 8.46 2.24
CA TYR A 42 10.13 9.16 1.03
C TYR A 42 9.69 10.62 1.06
N HIS A 43 8.41 10.91 1.35
CA HIS A 43 7.92 12.29 1.37
C HIS A 43 8.53 13.12 2.49
N THR A 44 8.77 12.54 3.67
CA THR A 44 9.53 13.21 4.73
C THR A 44 10.93 13.55 4.24
N HIS A 45 11.65 12.59 3.66
CA HIS A 45 13.01 12.82 3.17
C HIS A 45 13.07 13.90 2.09
N VAL A 46 12.18 13.83 1.08
CA VAL A 46 12.10 14.83 0.02
C VAL A 46 11.74 16.22 0.58
N GLY A 47 10.84 16.28 1.55
CA GLY A 47 10.48 17.52 2.25
C GLY A 47 11.67 18.13 2.99
N ASP A 48 12.43 17.31 3.72
CA ASP A 48 13.64 17.73 4.42
C ASP A 48 14.70 18.24 3.43
N GLN A 49 14.92 17.53 2.33
CA GLN A 49 15.84 17.97 1.26
C GLN A 49 15.45 19.34 0.70
N ALA A 50 14.16 19.56 0.44
CA ALA A 50 13.65 20.83 -0.06
C ALA A 50 13.79 21.98 0.95
N LEU A 51 13.73 21.71 2.25
CA LEU A 51 13.97 22.71 3.30
C LEU A 51 15.46 23.04 3.48
N THR A 52 16.36 22.09 3.19
CA THR A 52 17.81 22.26 3.34
C THR A 52 18.52 22.82 2.10
N ALA A 53 17.82 22.98 0.98
CA ALA A 53 18.33 23.51 -0.29
C ALA A 53 18.19 25.04 -0.38
#